data_AF-A0A410Q647-F1
#
_entry.id   AF-A0A410Q647-F1
#
_cell.length_a   1.000
_cell.length_b   1.000
_cell.length_c   1.000
_cell.angle_alpha   90.00
_cell.angle_beta   90.00
_cell.angle_gamma   90.00
#
_symmetry.space_group_name_H-M   'P 1'
#
loop_
_entity.id
_entity.type
_entity.pdbx_description
1 polymer ?
#
loop_
_entity_poly.entity_id
_entity_poly.type
_entity_poly.pdbx_seq_one_letter_code
_entity_poly.pdbx_strand_id
1 'polypeptide(L)'
;MIRNESFELLAYLVAGAAGLEGEPRIYGPLRMIEAAERLCKLMLADDPENSSLKELVEIIENGKRKTMSDEAGFYQMLRDAAAKLVDCVQ
;
A
#
# COMPACT_ATOMS: atom_id res chain seq x y z
N MET A 1 -15.66 -8.69 -13.27
CA MET A 1 -14.49 -8.33 -14.11
C MET A 1 -13.61 -7.28 -13.43
N ILE A 2 -14.16 -6.16 -12.95
CA ILE A 2 -13.44 -5.04 -12.29
C ILE A 2 -12.55 -5.46 -11.10
N ARG A 3 -12.93 -6.51 -10.35
CA ARG A 3 -12.18 -6.95 -9.15
C ARG A 3 -10.72 -7.27 -9.43
N ASN A 4 -10.41 -7.86 -10.59
CA ASN A 4 -9.04 -8.24 -10.95
C ASN A 4 -8.17 -7.03 -11.32
N GLU A 5 -8.72 -6.08 -12.08
CA GLU A 5 -8.02 -4.85 -12.50
C GLU A 5 -7.68 -3.96 -11.29
N SER A 6 -8.57 -3.87 -10.29
CA SER A 6 -8.29 -3.12 -9.06
C SER A 6 -7.15 -3.75 -8.24
N PHE A 7 -7.08 -5.08 -8.16
CA PHE A 7 -5.98 -5.76 -7.48
C PHE A 7 -4.66 -5.63 -8.24
N GLU A 8 -4.67 -5.68 -9.58
CA GLU A 8 -3.48 -5.43 -10.40
C GLU A 8 -2.95 -4.00 -10.20
N LEU A 9 -3.84 -3.00 -10.19
CA LEU A 9 -3.46 -1.62 -9.91
C LEU A 9 -2.92 -1.45 -8.49
N LEU A 10 -3.56 -2.08 -7.50
CA LEU A 10 -3.10 -2.07 -6.11
C LEU A 10 -1.70 -2.68 -5.99
N ALA A 11 -1.47 -3.83 -6.63
CA ALA A 11 -0.18 -4.50 -6.67
C ALA A 11 0.90 -3.62 -7.32
N TYR A 12 0.58 -2.98 -8.46
CA TYR A 12 1.48 -2.06 -9.14
C TYR A 12 1.89 -0.88 -8.24
N LEU A 13 0.92 -0.25 -7.56
CA LEU A 13 1.18 0.90 -6.69
C LEU A 13 2.06 0.54 -5.48
N VAL A 14 1.74 -0.55 -4.78
CA VAL A 14 2.45 -0.96 -3.57
C VAL A 14 3.83 -1.52 -3.90
N ALA A 15 3.95 -2.41 -4.89
CA ALA A 15 5.23 -2.96 -5.31
C ALA A 15 6.13 -1.87 -5.92
N GLY A 16 5.55 -0.96 -6.70
CA GLY A 16 6.26 0.21 -7.22
C GLY A 16 6.79 1.10 -6.09
N ALA A 17 5.99 1.39 -5.07
CA ALA A 17 6.46 2.16 -3.92
C ALA A 17 7.63 1.46 -3.19
N ALA A 18 7.50 0.15 -2.93
CA ALA A 18 8.56 -0.62 -2.27
C ALA A 18 9.86 -0.70 -3.10
N GLY A 19 9.75 -0.74 -4.43
CA GLY A 19 10.89 -0.77 -5.34
C GLY A 19 11.68 0.55 -5.46
N LEU A 20 11.15 1.66 -4.94
CA LEU A 20 11.80 2.98 -4.96
C LEU A 20 12.72 3.22 -3.76
N GLU A 21 12.99 2.19 -2.93
CA GLU A 21 13.93 2.30 -1.81
C GLU A 21 15.32 2.76 -2.28
N GLY A 22 15.81 3.85 -1.70
CA GLY A 22 17.11 4.43 -2.03
C GLY A 22 17.11 5.40 -3.23
N GLU A 23 15.96 5.66 -3.88
CA GLU A 23 15.88 6.70 -4.91
C GLU A 23 15.90 8.12 -4.30
N PRO A 24 16.39 9.15 -5.03
CA PRO A 24 16.64 10.50 -4.48
C PRO A 24 15.41 11.30 -4.01
N ARG A 25 14.19 10.72 -3.97
CA ARG A 25 12.94 11.43 -3.64
C ARG A 25 11.90 10.54 -2.96
N ILE A 26 11.89 10.54 -1.63
CA ILE A 26 10.92 9.78 -0.79
C ILE A 26 9.44 10.15 -1.02
N TYR A 27 9.16 11.32 -1.59
CA TYR A 27 7.78 11.72 -1.94
C TYR A 27 7.18 10.89 -3.08
N GLY A 28 7.99 10.22 -3.89
CA GLY A 28 7.52 9.28 -4.91
C GLY A 28 6.77 8.09 -4.28
N PRO A 29 7.45 7.25 -3.48
CA PRO A 29 6.82 6.13 -2.80
C PRO A 29 5.70 6.55 -1.85
N LEU A 30 5.79 7.73 -1.20
CA LEU A 30 4.70 8.25 -0.37
C LEU A 30 3.40 8.48 -1.16
N ARG A 31 3.47 9.13 -2.33
CA ARG A 31 2.25 9.38 -3.13
C ARG A 31 1.66 8.08 -3.68
N MET A 32 2.51 7.12 -4.03
CA MET A 32 2.05 5.81 -4.51
C MET A 32 1.34 5.04 -3.42
N ILE A 33 1.86 5.04 -2.18
CA ILE A 33 1.22 4.33 -1.07
C ILE A 33 -0.08 5.02 -0.60
N GLU A 34 -0.15 6.36 -0.66
CA GLU A 34 -1.40 7.09 -0.42
C GLU A 34 -2.47 6.80 -1.48
N ALA A 35 -2.06 6.61 -2.74
CA ALA A 35 -2.98 6.20 -3.81
C ALA A 35 -3.48 4.75 -3.58
N ALA A 36 -2.59 3.84 -3.17
CA ALA A 36 -2.93 2.47 -2.82
C ALA A 36 -3.97 2.42 -1.68
N GLU A 37 -3.77 3.18 -0.61
CA GLU A 37 -4.72 3.29 0.50
C GLU A 37 -6.11 3.77 0.05
N ARG A 38 -6.16 4.80 -0.80
CA ARG A 38 -7.43 5.30 -1.36
C ARG A 38 -8.13 4.24 -2.20
N LEU A 39 -7.39 3.47 -2.99
CA LEU A 39 -7.92 2.36 -3.77
C LEU A 39 -8.46 1.25 -2.86
N CYS A 40 -7.73 0.86 -1.81
CA CYS A 40 -8.22 -0.10 -0.81
C CYS A 40 -9.53 0.36 -0.18
N LYS A 41 -9.64 1.66 0.18
CA LYS A 41 -10.88 2.23 0.75
C LYS A 41 -12.06 2.18 -0.22
N LEU A 42 -11.82 2.37 -1.53
CA LEU A 42 -12.85 2.19 -2.55
C LEU A 42 -13.26 0.72 -2.68
N MET A 43 -12.30 -0.20 -2.70
CA MET A 43 -12.57 -1.65 -2.76
C MET A 43 -13.33 -2.15 -1.52
N LEU A 44 -13.02 -1.63 -0.34
CA LEU A 44 -13.73 -1.92 0.91
C LEU A 44 -15.15 -1.35 0.94
N ALA A 45 -15.47 -0.32 0.16
CA ALA A 45 -16.86 0.14 0.04
C ALA A 45 -17.73 -0.92 -0.66
N ASP A 46 -17.14 -1.71 -1.57
CA ASP A 46 -17.81 -2.79 -2.29
C ASP A 46 -17.76 -4.14 -1.54
N ASP A 47 -16.70 -4.38 -0.75
CA ASP A 47 -16.51 -5.57 0.07
C ASP A 47 -16.06 -5.22 1.50
N PRO A 48 -17.00 -4.73 2.35
CA PRO A 48 -16.66 -4.23 3.69
C PRO A 48 -16.11 -5.27 4.64
N GLU A 49 -16.26 -6.57 4.36
CA GLU A 49 -15.81 -7.65 5.24
C GLU A 49 -14.41 -8.17 4.90
N ASN A 50 -13.76 -7.61 3.87
CA ASN A 50 -12.43 -8.02 3.45
C ASN A 50 -11.35 -7.65 4.51
N SER A 51 -10.97 -8.62 5.34
CA SER A 51 -9.99 -8.41 6.42
C SER A 51 -8.60 -8.10 5.87
N SER A 52 -8.19 -8.74 4.78
CA SER A 52 -6.88 -8.51 4.16
C SER A 52 -6.72 -7.05 3.71
N LEU A 53 -7.74 -6.46 3.09
CA LEU A 53 -7.72 -5.05 2.70
C LEU A 53 -7.73 -4.10 3.92
N LYS A 54 -8.47 -4.43 4.98
CA LYS A 54 -8.47 -3.66 6.24
C LYS A 54 -7.07 -3.61 6.86
N GLU A 55 -6.44 -4.77 6.99
CA GLU A 55 -5.08 -4.89 7.54
C GLU A 55 -4.06 -4.12 6.67
N LEU A 56 -4.17 -4.20 5.34
CA LEU A 56 -3.31 -3.43 4.44
C LEU A 56 -3.47 -1.92 4.65
N VAL A 57 -4.70 -1.42 4.83
CA VAL A 57 -4.97 -0.01 5.14
C VAL A 57 -4.32 0.39 6.47
N GLU A 58 -4.44 -0.44 7.51
CA GLU A 58 -3.82 -0.16 8.81
C GLU A 58 -2.28 -0.09 8.73
N ILE A 59 -1.65 -1.01 8.01
CA ILE A 59 -0.20 -1.00 7.77
C ILE A 59 0.20 0.34 7.14
N ILE A 60 -0.50 0.75 6.08
CA ILE A 60 -0.20 2.00 5.36
C ILE A 60 -0.43 3.23 6.24
N GLU A 61 -1.57 3.33 6.93
CA GLU A 61 -1.89 4.49 7.75
C GLU A 61 -0.90 4.70 8.90
N ASN A 62 -0.44 3.61 9.53
CA ASN A 62 0.51 3.64 10.63
C ASN A 62 1.93 3.98 10.18
N GLY A 63 2.35 3.56 8.98
CA GLY A 63 3.71 3.82 8.49
C GLY A 63 3.86 5.07 7.62
N LYS A 64 2.84 5.51 6.88
CA LYS A 64 2.96 6.65 5.94
C LYS A 64 3.31 7.98 6.62
N ARG A 65 3.12 8.10 7.94
CA ARG A 65 3.48 9.30 8.72
C ARG A 65 4.96 9.35 9.10
N LYS A 66 5.69 8.25 8.91
CA LYS A 66 7.11 8.12 9.30
C LYS A 66 8.08 8.76 8.31
N THR A 67 7.62 9.16 7.12
CA THR A 67 8.44 9.72 6.03
C THR A 67 9.38 10.86 6.44
N MET A 68 9.03 11.61 7.49
CA MET A 68 9.80 12.77 7.97
C MET A 68 10.57 12.51 9.27
N SER A 69 10.22 11.45 10.01
CA SER A 69 10.74 11.18 11.36
C SER A 69 11.53 9.89 11.48
N ASP A 70 11.27 8.92 10.60
CA ASP A 70 11.84 7.58 10.58
C ASP A 70 11.74 7.00 9.15
N GLU A 71 12.67 7.42 8.29
CA GLU A 71 12.73 6.98 6.89
C GLU A 71 12.91 5.46 6.77
N ALA A 72 13.74 4.84 7.62
CA ALA A 72 13.92 3.40 7.65
C ALA A 72 12.61 2.68 8.00
N GLY A 73 11.87 3.19 8.99
CA GLY A 73 10.55 2.69 9.34
C GLY A 73 9.48 2.90 8.27
N PHE A 74 9.61 3.96 7.45
CA PHE A 74 8.75 4.14 6.28
C PHE A 74 9.01 3.05 5.22
N TYR A 75 10.27 2.78 4.87
CA TYR A 75 10.60 1.71 3.92
C TYR A 75 10.26 0.32 4.45
N GLN A 76 10.39 0.09 5.77
CA GLN A 76 9.92 -1.15 6.37
C GLN A 76 8.41 -1.33 6.17
N MET A 77 7.60 -0.27 6.38
CA MET A 77 6.16 -0.35 6.10
C MET A 77 5.88 -0.67 4.62
N LEU A 78 6.64 -0.12 3.67
CA LEU A 78 6.44 -0.45 2.25
C LEU A 78 6.69 -1.94 1.97
N ARG A 79 7.72 -2.52 2.60
CA ARG A 79 7.98 -3.97 2.53
C ARG A 79 6.85 -4.78 3.15
N ASP A 80 6.36 -4.37 4.32
CA ASP A 80 5.26 -5.04 5.01
C ASP A 80 3.96 -4.98 4.18
N ALA A 81 3.67 -3.82 3.57
CA ALA A 81 2.54 -3.64 2.66
C ALA A 81 2.66 -4.51 1.40
N ALA A 82 3.86 -4.60 0.81
CA ALA A 82 4.12 -5.46 -0.34
C ALA A 82 3.98 -6.96 0.01
N ALA A 83 4.42 -7.38 1.19
CA ALA A 83 4.20 -8.73 1.67
C ALA A 83 2.71 -9.03 1.87
N LYS A 84 1.95 -8.08 2.44
CA LYS A 84 0.51 -8.24 2.71
C LYS A 84 -0.33 -8.39 1.45
N LEU A 85 0.12 -7.85 0.31
CA LEU A 85 -0.58 -8.03 -0.96
C LEU A 85 -0.84 -9.50 -1.30
N VAL A 86 0.05 -10.41 -0.92
CA VAL A 86 -0.11 -11.85 -1.20
C VAL A 86 -1.44 -12.38 -0.66
N ASP A 87 -1.86 -11.89 0.51
CA ASP A 87 -3.12 -12.28 1.16
C ASP A 87 -4.35 -11.55 0.58
N CYS A 88 -4.14 -10.49 -0.21
CA CYS A 88 -5.20 -9.71 -0.83
C CYS A 88 -5.64 -10.29 -2.19
N VAL A 89 -4.77 -11.04 -2.88
CA VAL A 89 -5.05 -11.56 -4.24
C VAL A 89 -5.59 -13.00 -4.24
N GLN A 90 -5.84 -13.59 -3.07
CA GLN A 90 -6.36 -14.96 -2.91
C GLN A 90 -7.88 -15.04 -2.96
#